data_AF-A0AA35ISZ0-F1
#
_entry.id   AF-A0AA35ISZ0-F1
#
_cell.length_a   1.000
_cell.length_b   1.000
_cell.length_c   1.000
_cell.angle_alpha   90.00
_cell.angle_beta   90.00
_cell.angle_gamma   90.00
#
_symmetry.space_group_name_H-M   'P 1'
#
loop_
_entity.id
_entity.type
_entity.pdbx_description
1 polymer ?
#
loop_
_entity_poly.entity_id
_entity_poly.type
_entity_poly.pdbx_seq_one_letter_code
_entity_poly.pdbx_strand_id
1 'polypeptide(L)'
;MTSVSPSPPASRSGSMCSDSSSSLQTEKLAHIMSLSTDNELLGRITKRLSRSRRIACLTGAGISCNAGIPDFRSSDGLYDLVKRDSSQYWSIKSGREMFDISLFRDDFKISIFAKFMEKLYSNVQMAKPTKTHKFIAHLKDRNKLLRCYTQNIDGLEESIGLTMSNRRCLSLSSFSSHWKNLDVIQLHGDLKTLSCTKCFQTFSWSRYWSRCLRRGELPLCPHCEALINKRMNEGKRTLGSNVGVLRPNIVLYGENHPSCEIITQGLNLDIIRGNPDLLIIMGTSLKVDGVKQLVKKLSKRIHDRGGLIILVNKTFIGDSSWHGIIDYQIHSDCDNWVTFLESQIPDFFKTQDQIKKLRQLKREASDLRKQMKAQKESISTPPTTPLRSPQHTSAQGNTELNVKIKSLNGVKRKILSPENSSEEDEEEHVGTSKRAKIRPTFDDTQAS
;
A
#
# COMPACT_ATOMS: atom_id res chain seq x y z
N MET A 1 38.94 -40.62 50.40
CA MET A 1 38.90 -40.10 49.03
C MET A 1 37.45 -40.07 48.59
N THR A 2 37.02 -38.88 48.20
CA THR A 2 35.66 -38.43 47.90
C THR A 2 35.15 -38.92 46.55
N SER A 3 33.88 -39.31 46.45
CA SER A 3 33.10 -39.13 45.21
C SER A 3 31.64 -38.88 45.54
N VAL A 4 31.27 -37.61 45.36
CA VAL A 4 29.95 -37.01 45.54
C VAL A 4 29.11 -37.25 44.29
N SER A 5 27.90 -37.77 44.45
CA SER A 5 26.87 -37.84 43.41
C SER A 5 26.20 -36.47 43.24
N PRO A 6 26.04 -35.91 42.03
CA PRO A 6 25.46 -34.59 41.84
C PRO A 6 23.93 -34.64 41.81
N SER A 7 23.32 -33.83 42.66
CA SER A 7 21.90 -33.48 42.67
C SER A 7 21.50 -32.63 41.44
N PRO A 8 20.27 -32.75 40.92
CA PRO A 8 19.80 -31.93 39.81
C PRO A 8 19.54 -30.47 40.26
N PRO A 9 19.73 -29.47 39.37
CA PRO A 9 19.57 -28.07 39.73
C PRO A 9 18.10 -27.68 39.86
N ALA A 10 17.78 -26.97 40.93
CA ALA A 10 16.49 -26.34 41.19
C ALA A 10 16.11 -25.35 40.07
N SER A 11 15.05 -25.66 39.34
CA SER A 11 14.44 -24.71 38.39
C SER A 11 13.69 -23.63 39.18
N ARG A 12 14.21 -22.40 39.11
CA ARG A 12 13.55 -21.19 39.62
C ARG A 12 12.13 -21.09 39.04
N SER A 13 11.15 -21.05 39.94
CA SER A 13 9.77 -20.68 39.68
C SER A 13 9.69 -19.22 39.19
N GLY A 14 9.80 -19.04 37.87
CA GLY A 14 9.40 -17.81 37.21
C GLY A 14 7.88 -17.84 37.04
N SER A 15 7.19 -16.95 37.76
CA SER A 15 5.76 -16.65 37.59
C SER A 15 5.42 -16.49 36.11
N MET A 16 4.82 -17.51 35.53
CA MET A 16 4.15 -17.40 34.25
C MET A 16 2.84 -16.65 34.51
N CYS A 17 2.84 -15.33 34.26
CA CYS A 17 1.59 -14.64 33.97
C CYS A 17 0.96 -15.33 32.76
N SER A 18 -0.06 -16.15 33.04
CA SER A 18 -0.96 -16.73 32.08
C SER A 18 -1.79 -15.62 31.44
N ASP A 19 -1.27 -15.00 30.39
CA ASP A 19 -2.11 -14.25 29.44
C ASP A 19 -2.95 -15.30 28.70
N SER A 20 -4.21 -15.44 29.11
CA SER A 20 -5.21 -16.24 28.43
C SER A 20 -5.43 -15.67 27.02
N SER A 21 -4.70 -16.22 26.06
CA SER A 21 -4.80 -15.94 24.63
C SER A 21 -6.18 -16.37 24.11
N SER A 22 -7.21 -15.57 24.34
CA SER A 22 -8.46 -15.68 23.61
C SER A 22 -8.17 -15.53 22.11
N SER A 23 -8.51 -16.55 21.33
CA SER A 23 -8.35 -16.53 19.87
C SER A 23 -9.06 -15.30 19.30
N LEU A 24 -8.37 -14.53 18.44
CA LEU A 24 -8.97 -13.41 17.71
C LEU A 24 -9.73 -13.88 16.45
N GLN A 25 -9.74 -15.18 16.18
CA GLN A 25 -10.47 -15.73 15.05
C GLN A 25 -11.95 -15.76 15.38
N THR A 26 -12.78 -15.42 14.39
CA THR A 26 -14.23 -15.35 14.58
C THR A 26 -14.94 -16.37 13.69
N GLU A 27 -15.99 -17.00 14.22
CA GLU A 27 -16.83 -17.91 13.43
C GLU A 27 -17.69 -17.15 12.41
N LYS A 28 -18.09 -15.92 12.76
CA LYS A 28 -18.85 -15.01 11.90
C LYS A 28 -18.03 -13.76 11.61
N LEU A 29 -18.28 -13.15 10.46
CA LEU A 29 -17.65 -11.89 10.09
C LEU A 29 -18.06 -10.80 11.10
N ALA A 30 -17.08 -10.25 11.81
CA ALA A 30 -17.32 -9.17 12.77
C ALA A 30 -17.10 -7.82 12.10
N HIS A 31 -18.04 -6.89 12.27
CA HIS A 31 -17.96 -5.57 11.65
C HIS A 31 -17.54 -4.49 12.64
N ILE A 32 -16.60 -3.66 12.23
CA ILE A 32 -16.11 -2.51 13.00
C ILE A 32 -16.48 -1.24 12.24
N MET A 33 -17.45 -0.49 12.79
CA MET A 33 -18.05 0.68 12.15
C MET A 33 -17.28 1.98 12.35
N SER A 34 -16.51 2.08 13.44
CA SER A 34 -15.79 3.29 13.81
C SER A 34 -14.36 3.00 14.24
N LEU A 35 -13.46 3.91 13.89
CA LEU A 35 -12.05 3.88 14.28
C LEU A 35 -11.86 4.70 15.56
N SER A 36 -12.29 4.17 16.69
CA SER A 36 -12.02 4.79 17.99
C SER A 36 -10.75 4.23 18.62
N THR A 37 -9.95 5.12 19.23
CA THR A 37 -8.70 4.75 19.92
C THR A 37 -8.93 3.92 21.17
N ASP A 38 -10.11 4.05 21.78
CA ASP A 38 -10.45 3.37 23.03
C ASP A 38 -11.03 1.96 22.79
N ASN A 39 -11.17 1.56 21.52
CA ASN A 39 -11.70 0.24 21.17
C ASN A 39 -10.63 -0.84 21.41
N GLU A 40 -10.80 -1.61 22.48
CA GLU A 40 -9.89 -2.69 22.87
C GLU A 40 -9.68 -3.71 21.73
N LEU A 41 -10.72 -4.03 20.97
CA LEU A 41 -10.64 -4.95 19.84
C LEU A 41 -9.71 -4.41 18.74
N LEU A 42 -9.85 -3.14 18.37
CA LEU A 42 -8.94 -2.49 17.42
C LEU A 42 -7.51 -2.44 17.95
N GLY A 43 -7.33 -2.22 19.26
CA GLY A 43 -6.04 -2.31 19.92
C GLY A 43 -5.40 -3.70 19.79
N ARG A 44 -6.18 -4.76 20.00
CA ARG A 44 -5.73 -6.16 19.83
C ARG A 44 -5.40 -6.50 18.37
N ILE A 45 -6.22 -6.06 17.41
CA ILE A 45 -5.97 -6.21 15.97
C ILE A 45 -4.67 -5.50 15.58
N THR A 46 -4.48 -4.26 16.02
CA THR A 46 -3.27 -3.46 15.76
C THR A 46 -2.03 -4.11 16.37
N LYS A 47 -2.14 -4.64 17.60
CA LYS A 47 -1.06 -5.40 18.25
C LYS A 47 -0.73 -6.67 17.46
N ARG A 48 -1.72 -7.36 16.89
CA ARG A 48 -1.50 -8.51 16.01
C ARG A 48 -0.73 -8.12 14.76
N LEU A 49 -1.16 -7.06 14.06
CA LEU A 49 -0.46 -6.51 12.88
C LEU A 49 1.01 -6.17 13.18
N SER A 50 1.25 -5.50 14.32
CA SER A 50 2.61 -5.14 14.75
C SER A 50 3.48 -6.37 15.05
N ARG A 51 2.91 -7.50 15.48
CA ARG A 51 3.63 -8.75 15.75
C ARG A 51 3.82 -9.65 14.53
N SER A 52 2.91 -9.58 13.56
CA SER A 52 2.96 -10.38 12.33
C SER A 52 4.25 -10.17 11.54
N ARG A 53 4.77 -11.23 10.95
CA ARG A 53 6.04 -11.22 10.20
C ARG A 53 5.88 -11.62 8.74
N ARG A 54 4.75 -12.22 8.36
CA ARG A 54 4.50 -12.76 7.02
C ARG A 54 3.11 -12.33 6.58
N ILE A 55 2.98 -11.04 6.30
CA ILE A 55 1.72 -10.40 5.95
C ILE A 55 1.49 -10.55 4.45
N ALA A 56 0.38 -11.19 4.08
CA ALA A 56 -0.14 -11.13 2.73
C ALA A 56 -1.14 -9.96 2.62
N CYS A 57 -1.04 -9.19 1.56
CA CYS A 57 -2.02 -8.15 1.22
C CYS A 57 -2.81 -8.58 -0.02
N LEU A 58 -4.10 -8.25 -0.05
CA LEU A 58 -4.93 -8.32 -1.24
C LEU A 58 -5.58 -6.97 -1.47
N THR A 59 -5.29 -6.33 -2.60
CA THR A 59 -5.75 -4.97 -2.88
C THR A 59 -6.70 -4.94 -4.09
N GLY A 60 -7.54 -3.92 -4.13
CA GLY A 60 -8.34 -3.57 -5.29
C GLY A 60 -8.49 -2.06 -5.45
N ALA A 61 -9.36 -1.64 -6.37
CA ALA A 61 -9.39 -0.25 -6.85
C ALA A 61 -9.63 0.79 -5.74
N GLY A 62 -10.24 0.40 -4.63
CA GLY A 62 -10.49 1.27 -3.48
C GLY A 62 -9.22 1.88 -2.88
N ILE A 63 -8.05 1.25 -3.03
CA ILE A 63 -6.78 1.82 -2.53
C ILE A 63 -6.25 2.95 -3.43
N SER A 64 -6.73 3.06 -4.66
CA SER A 64 -6.32 4.04 -5.68
C SER A 64 -7.32 5.19 -5.82
N CYS A 65 -8.50 5.11 -5.19
CA CYS A 65 -9.53 6.17 -5.27
C CYS A 65 -9.01 7.54 -4.84
N ASN A 66 -8.27 7.61 -3.74
CA ASN A 66 -7.71 8.87 -3.24
C ASN A 66 -6.54 9.40 -4.09
N ALA A 67 -6.04 8.61 -5.06
CA ALA A 67 -5.09 9.07 -6.07
C ALA A 67 -5.78 9.69 -7.30
N GLY A 68 -7.12 9.82 -7.28
CA GLY A 68 -7.91 10.33 -8.40
C GLY A 68 -8.19 9.28 -9.48
N ILE A 69 -7.94 7.99 -9.21
CA ILE A 69 -8.30 6.88 -10.10
C ILE A 69 -9.64 6.32 -9.61
N PRO A 70 -10.76 6.54 -10.32
CA PRO A 70 -12.07 6.05 -9.88
C PRO A 70 -12.09 4.52 -9.83
N ASP A 71 -12.79 3.96 -8.86
CA ASP A 71 -13.11 2.53 -8.91
C ASP A 71 -14.10 2.23 -10.03
N PHE A 72 -14.29 0.96 -10.38
CA PHE A 72 -15.20 0.58 -11.46
C PHE A 72 -16.67 0.47 -11.03
N ARG A 73 -16.98 0.48 -9.73
CA ARG A 73 -18.23 -0.08 -9.20
C ARG A 73 -19.01 0.83 -8.25
N SER A 74 -18.41 1.92 -7.75
CA SER A 74 -19.11 2.88 -6.90
C SER A 74 -20.01 3.80 -7.71
N SER A 75 -20.87 4.55 -7.02
CA SER A 75 -21.82 5.53 -7.57
C SER A 75 -21.17 6.70 -8.33
N ASP A 76 -19.90 6.96 -8.01
CA ASP A 76 -19.02 7.93 -8.68
C ASP A 76 -17.88 7.23 -9.43
N GLY A 77 -18.01 5.91 -9.61
CA GLY A 77 -17.04 5.08 -10.28
C GLY A 77 -17.00 5.33 -11.78
N LEU A 78 -15.96 4.80 -12.40
CA LEU A 78 -15.65 4.95 -13.81
C LEU A 78 -16.80 4.52 -14.74
N TYR A 79 -17.62 3.55 -14.32
CA TYR A 79 -18.81 3.13 -15.07
C TYR A 79 -19.90 4.21 -15.12
N ASP A 80 -20.23 4.80 -13.97
CA ASP A 80 -21.27 5.82 -13.90
C ASP A 80 -20.82 7.12 -14.58
N LEU A 81 -19.53 7.45 -14.51
CA LEU A 81 -18.94 8.54 -15.28
C LEU A 81 -19.12 8.34 -16.79
N VAL A 82 -18.78 7.15 -17.30
CA VAL A 82 -18.95 6.84 -18.72
C VAL A 82 -20.41 6.86 -19.14
N LYS A 83 -21.32 6.36 -18.31
CA LYS A 83 -22.76 6.39 -18.59
C LYS A 83 -23.31 7.82 -18.66
N ARG A 84 -22.76 8.75 -17.88
CA ARG A 84 -23.16 10.18 -17.86
C ARG A 84 -22.59 10.97 -19.03
N ASP A 85 -21.33 10.70 -19.41
CA ASP A 85 -20.56 11.56 -20.32
C ASP A 85 -20.82 11.28 -21.81
N SER A 86 -21.49 10.19 -22.19
CA SER A 86 -21.98 10.09 -23.57
C SER A 86 -23.29 9.35 -23.72
N SER A 87 -24.23 9.98 -24.41
CA SER A 87 -25.50 9.39 -24.89
C SER A 87 -25.29 8.11 -25.71
N GLN A 88 -24.09 7.92 -26.27
CA GLN A 88 -23.66 6.75 -27.02
C GLN A 88 -23.46 5.49 -26.14
N TYR A 89 -23.31 5.61 -24.82
CA TYR A 89 -23.10 4.47 -23.92
C TYR A 89 -24.38 3.75 -23.47
N TRP A 90 -25.56 4.18 -23.96
CA TRP A 90 -26.86 3.58 -23.62
C TRP A 90 -26.92 2.05 -23.85
N SER A 91 -26.16 1.56 -24.84
CA SER A 91 -26.12 0.13 -25.18
C SER A 91 -25.32 -0.73 -24.19
N ILE A 92 -24.52 -0.15 -23.30
CA ILE A 92 -23.74 -0.89 -22.29
C ILE A 92 -24.57 -1.02 -21.02
N LYS A 93 -24.99 -2.24 -20.70
CA LYS A 93 -25.90 -2.51 -19.58
C LYS A 93 -25.19 -2.54 -18.24
N SER A 94 -23.87 -2.77 -18.23
CA SER A 94 -23.08 -2.82 -17.00
C SER A 94 -21.59 -2.56 -17.26
N GLY A 95 -20.87 -2.09 -16.23
CA GLY A 95 -19.42 -1.94 -16.31
C GLY A 95 -18.68 -3.25 -16.59
N ARG A 96 -19.27 -4.41 -16.27
CA ARG A 96 -18.72 -5.73 -16.62
C ARG A 96 -18.65 -5.95 -18.13
N GLU A 97 -19.65 -5.49 -18.87
CA GLU A 97 -19.75 -5.66 -20.32
C GLU A 97 -18.63 -4.93 -21.08
N MET A 98 -18.13 -3.82 -20.52
CA MET A 98 -16.98 -3.07 -21.07
C MET A 98 -15.65 -3.83 -20.91
N PHE A 99 -15.59 -4.81 -20.02
CA PHE A 99 -14.39 -5.60 -19.74
C PHE A 99 -14.59 -7.09 -20.01
N ASP A 100 -15.62 -7.46 -20.77
CA ASP A 100 -15.87 -8.84 -21.17
C ASP A 100 -15.26 -9.13 -22.53
N ILE A 101 -14.66 -10.29 -22.70
CA ILE A 101 -14.01 -10.69 -23.96
C ILE A 101 -14.97 -10.64 -25.15
N SER A 102 -16.28 -10.79 -24.91
CA SER A 102 -17.32 -10.65 -25.94
C SER A 102 -17.40 -9.24 -26.55
N LEU A 103 -16.81 -8.21 -25.94
CA LEU A 103 -16.75 -6.86 -26.52
C LEU A 103 -16.05 -6.83 -27.89
N PHE A 104 -15.10 -7.74 -28.15
CA PHE A 104 -14.38 -7.80 -29.43
C PHE A 104 -15.21 -8.35 -30.59
N ARG A 105 -16.50 -8.64 -30.37
CA ARG A 105 -17.45 -9.03 -31.41
C ARG A 105 -18.18 -7.83 -32.02
N ASP A 106 -17.95 -6.63 -31.48
CA ASP A 106 -18.69 -5.42 -31.83
C ASP A 106 -17.73 -4.22 -31.90
N ASP A 107 -17.54 -3.68 -33.10
CA ASP A 107 -16.63 -2.56 -33.36
C ASP A 107 -16.99 -1.31 -32.55
N PHE A 108 -18.28 -1.10 -32.26
CA PHE A 108 -18.73 0.01 -31.43
C PHE A 108 -18.22 -0.14 -29.99
N LYS A 109 -18.33 -1.36 -29.42
CA LYS A 109 -17.80 -1.66 -28.08
C LYS A 109 -16.28 -1.60 -28.03
N ILE A 110 -15.59 -2.02 -29.09
CA ILE A 110 -14.14 -1.86 -29.22
C ILE A 110 -13.75 -0.38 -29.17
N SER A 111 -14.47 0.48 -29.91
CA SER A 111 -14.19 1.92 -29.95
C SER A 111 -14.31 2.58 -28.58
N ILE A 112 -15.39 2.24 -27.88
CA ILE A 112 -15.64 2.62 -26.49
C ILE A 112 -14.50 2.17 -25.58
N PHE A 113 -14.17 0.88 -25.62
CA PHE A 113 -13.14 0.28 -24.80
C PHE A 113 -11.78 0.96 -25.03
N ALA A 114 -11.41 1.19 -26.30
CA ALA A 114 -10.16 1.84 -26.66
C ALA A 114 -10.05 3.27 -26.10
N LYS A 115 -11.08 4.10 -26.30
CA LYS A 115 -11.13 5.49 -25.78
C LYS A 115 -11.02 5.52 -24.27
N PHE A 116 -11.79 4.65 -23.62
CA PHE A 116 -11.81 4.51 -22.19
C PHE A 116 -10.43 4.13 -21.63
N MET A 117 -9.79 3.12 -22.22
CA MET A 117 -8.50 2.64 -21.73
C MET A 117 -7.39 3.67 -21.92
N GLU A 118 -7.45 4.48 -22.98
CA GLU A 118 -6.54 5.60 -23.19
C GLU A 118 -6.71 6.70 -22.14
N LYS A 119 -7.97 7.03 -21.81
CA LYS A 119 -8.28 8.00 -20.76
C LYS A 119 -7.81 7.51 -19.40
N LEU A 120 -8.07 6.24 -19.08
CA LEU A 120 -7.59 5.61 -17.85
C LEU A 120 -6.06 5.62 -17.78
N TYR A 121 -5.37 5.24 -18.86
CA TYR A 121 -3.91 5.28 -18.93
C TYR A 121 -3.39 6.71 -18.68
N SER A 122 -3.96 7.70 -19.34
CA SER A 122 -3.57 9.11 -19.16
C SER A 122 -3.77 9.59 -17.71
N ASN A 123 -4.86 9.20 -17.07
CA ASN A 123 -5.13 9.57 -15.67
C ASN A 123 -4.14 8.89 -14.70
N VAL A 124 -3.85 7.60 -14.92
CA VAL A 124 -2.89 6.84 -14.09
C VAL A 124 -1.48 7.44 -14.17
N GLN A 125 -1.06 7.92 -15.35
CA GLN A 125 0.25 8.57 -15.51
C GLN A 125 0.42 9.84 -14.66
N MET A 126 -0.67 10.50 -14.26
CA MET A 126 -0.64 11.68 -13.39
C MET A 126 -0.90 11.35 -11.91
N ALA A 127 -1.36 10.13 -11.62
CA ALA A 127 -1.73 9.72 -10.28
C ALA A 127 -0.50 9.48 -9.41
N LYS A 128 -0.61 9.82 -8.13
CA LYS A 128 0.43 9.58 -7.12
C LYS A 128 0.00 8.47 -6.16
N PRO A 129 0.93 7.60 -5.70
CA PRO A 129 0.64 6.57 -4.70
C PRO A 129 -0.02 7.12 -3.43
N THR A 130 -1.11 6.48 -3.01
CA THR A 130 -1.84 6.82 -1.78
C THR A 130 -1.10 6.42 -0.51
N LYS A 131 -1.61 6.82 0.66
CA LYS A 131 -1.06 6.37 1.95
C LYS A 131 -1.10 4.84 2.08
N THR A 132 -2.13 4.21 1.55
CA THR A 132 -2.26 2.74 1.53
C THR A 132 -1.15 2.08 0.72
N HIS A 133 -0.77 2.64 -0.43
CA HIS A 133 0.37 2.14 -1.21
C HIS A 133 1.67 2.26 -0.39
N LYS A 134 1.91 3.43 0.21
CA LYS A 134 3.07 3.68 1.07
C LYS A 134 3.12 2.75 2.28
N PHE A 135 1.97 2.42 2.87
CA PHE A 135 1.87 1.43 3.94
C PHE A 135 2.36 0.05 3.48
N ILE A 136 2.00 -0.40 2.28
CA ILE A 136 2.46 -1.69 1.73
C ILE A 136 3.98 -1.67 1.50
N ALA A 137 4.53 -0.60 0.93
CA ALA A 137 6.00 -0.44 0.82
C ALA A 137 6.67 -0.45 2.19
N HIS A 138 6.06 0.21 3.17
CA HIS A 138 6.57 0.19 4.53
C HIS A 138 6.54 -1.21 5.16
N LEU A 139 5.55 -2.06 4.84
CA LEU A 139 5.57 -3.47 5.24
C LEU A 139 6.77 -4.22 4.65
N LYS A 140 7.14 -3.93 3.39
CA LYS A 140 8.34 -4.49 2.73
C LYS A 140 9.60 -4.02 3.45
N ASP A 141 9.75 -2.72 3.69
CA ASP A 141 10.93 -2.14 4.34
C ASP A 141 11.16 -2.70 5.75
N ARG A 142 10.06 -3.11 6.41
CA ARG A 142 10.09 -3.77 7.71
C ARG A 142 10.31 -5.29 7.65
N ASN A 143 10.54 -5.86 6.47
CA ASN A 143 10.62 -7.30 6.22
C ASN A 143 9.40 -8.08 6.75
N LYS A 144 8.21 -7.47 6.65
CA LYS A 144 6.94 -8.05 7.10
C LYS A 144 6.03 -8.44 5.95
N LEU A 145 6.18 -7.81 4.79
CA LEU A 145 5.43 -8.17 3.59
C LEU A 145 5.90 -9.54 3.08
N LEU A 146 4.97 -10.49 2.99
CA LEU A 146 5.16 -11.72 2.25
C LEU A 146 4.85 -11.49 0.76
N ARG A 147 3.70 -10.88 0.49
CA ARG A 147 3.22 -10.58 -0.86
C ARG A 147 2.09 -9.57 -0.84
N CYS A 148 2.00 -8.74 -1.86
CA CYS A 148 0.80 -8.01 -2.23
C CYS A 148 0.21 -8.59 -3.51
N TYR A 149 -0.99 -9.14 -3.43
CA TYR A 149 -1.77 -9.54 -4.59
C TYR A 149 -2.68 -8.38 -4.98
N THR A 150 -2.47 -7.76 -6.14
CA THR A 150 -3.24 -6.59 -6.56
C THR A 150 -4.18 -6.94 -7.70
N GLN A 151 -5.45 -6.52 -7.57
CA GLN A 151 -6.42 -6.56 -8.67
C GLN A 151 -6.27 -5.35 -9.59
N ASN A 152 -5.45 -4.37 -9.20
CA ASN A 152 -5.30 -3.12 -9.92
C ASN A 152 -4.35 -3.29 -11.10
N ILE A 153 -4.61 -2.49 -12.13
CA ILE A 153 -3.82 -2.43 -13.37
C ILE A 153 -3.02 -1.12 -13.47
N ASP A 154 -3.20 -0.20 -12.52
CA ASP A 154 -2.59 1.14 -12.52
C ASP A 154 -1.06 1.09 -12.34
N GLY A 155 -0.55 0.12 -11.57
CA GLY A 155 0.88 -0.06 -11.35
C GLY A 155 1.51 1.01 -10.46
N LEU A 156 0.71 1.66 -9.61
CA LEU A 156 1.20 2.66 -8.65
C LEU A 156 2.19 2.05 -7.63
N GLU A 157 2.06 0.75 -7.33
CA GLU A 157 2.98 0.03 -6.46
C GLU A 157 4.44 0.08 -6.95
N GLU A 158 4.67 0.06 -8.26
CA GLU A 158 6.02 0.10 -8.83
C GLU A 158 6.72 1.44 -8.56
N SER A 159 5.96 2.54 -8.57
CA SER A 159 6.50 3.89 -8.39
C SER A 159 7.04 4.16 -6.98
N ILE A 160 6.73 3.29 -6.01
CA ILE A 160 7.28 3.32 -4.65
C ILE A 160 8.33 2.23 -4.41
N GLY A 161 8.88 1.64 -5.48
CA GLY A 161 9.98 0.67 -5.40
C GLY A 161 9.57 -0.75 -5.03
N LEU A 162 8.28 -1.09 -5.11
CA LEU A 162 7.84 -2.48 -5.01
C LEU A 162 8.15 -3.23 -6.31
N THR A 163 8.70 -4.43 -6.17
CA THR A 163 9.08 -5.27 -7.31
C THR A 163 7.85 -6.00 -7.84
N MET A 164 7.48 -5.69 -9.08
CA MET A 164 6.26 -6.19 -9.73
C MET A 164 6.51 -7.50 -10.49
N SER A 165 5.47 -8.33 -10.61
CA SER A 165 5.46 -9.49 -11.49
C SER A 165 5.58 -9.09 -12.97
N ASN A 166 6.63 -9.55 -13.66
CA ASN A 166 6.85 -9.32 -15.08
C ASN A 166 6.91 -10.66 -15.86
N ARG A 167 6.27 -10.69 -17.05
CA ARG A 167 6.14 -11.93 -17.86
C ARG A 167 7.47 -12.56 -18.30
N ARG A 168 8.53 -11.76 -18.39
CA ARG A 168 9.85 -12.20 -18.90
C ARG A 168 10.69 -12.95 -17.87
N CYS A 169 10.29 -12.98 -16.61
CA CYS A 169 11.19 -13.34 -15.51
C CYS A 169 10.94 -14.73 -14.93
N LEU A 170 10.67 -15.75 -15.75
CA LEU A 170 10.42 -17.11 -15.23
C LEU A 170 10.97 -18.21 -16.14
N SER A 171 12.29 -18.23 -16.31
CA SER A 171 12.97 -19.48 -16.64
C SER A 171 12.68 -20.51 -15.53
N LEU A 172 12.22 -21.70 -15.92
CA LEU A 172 11.86 -22.81 -15.02
C LEU A 172 12.96 -23.14 -14.00
N SER A 173 14.24 -22.96 -14.37
CA SER A 173 15.39 -23.33 -13.54
C SER A 173 15.55 -22.47 -12.28
N SER A 174 14.88 -21.31 -12.17
CA SER A 174 15.01 -20.42 -11.01
C SER A 174 13.69 -19.78 -10.54
N PHE A 175 12.55 -20.38 -10.91
CA PHE A 175 11.21 -19.88 -10.59
C PHE A 175 11.05 -19.51 -9.11
N SER A 176 11.40 -20.41 -8.18
CA SER A 176 11.17 -20.17 -6.75
C SER A 176 11.98 -19.00 -6.20
N SER A 177 13.18 -18.73 -6.73
CA SER A 177 14.00 -17.60 -6.26
C SER A 177 13.46 -16.28 -6.78
N HIS A 178 13.13 -16.24 -8.08
CA HIS A 178 12.52 -15.05 -8.70
C HIS A 178 11.18 -14.73 -8.04
N TRP A 179 10.33 -15.75 -7.85
CA TRP A 179 9.04 -15.57 -7.18
C TRP A 179 9.22 -14.98 -5.80
N LYS A 180 10.17 -15.42 -4.97
CA LYS A 180 10.39 -14.85 -3.63
C LYS A 180 10.81 -13.38 -3.64
N ASN A 181 11.42 -12.91 -4.71
CA ASN A 181 11.92 -11.53 -4.83
C ASN A 181 10.87 -10.55 -5.35
N LEU A 182 9.72 -11.02 -5.83
CA LEU A 182 8.62 -10.12 -6.18
C LEU A 182 7.94 -9.63 -4.88
N ASP A 183 7.45 -8.41 -4.85
CA ASP A 183 6.62 -7.93 -3.75
C ASP A 183 5.15 -7.97 -4.15
N VAL A 184 4.86 -7.67 -5.42
CA VAL A 184 3.51 -7.45 -5.92
C VAL A 184 3.23 -8.38 -7.11
N ILE A 185 2.10 -9.07 -7.05
CA ILE A 185 1.57 -9.89 -8.15
C ILE A 185 0.32 -9.22 -8.70
N GLN A 186 0.35 -8.85 -9.97
CA GLN A 186 -0.81 -8.29 -10.67
C GLN A 186 -1.71 -9.41 -11.17
N LEU A 187 -2.94 -9.47 -10.64
CA LEU A 187 -3.90 -10.53 -10.93
C LEU A 187 -4.71 -10.29 -12.22
N HIS A 188 -4.73 -9.06 -12.73
CA HIS A 188 -5.55 -8.69 -13.90
C HIS A 188 -4.73 -8.04 -15.02
N GLY A 189 -3.42 -8.28 -15.06
CA GLY A 189 -2.51 -7.68 -16.03
C GLY A 189 -2.05 -6.28 -15.63
N ASP A 190 -1.59 -5.52 -16.62
CA ASP A 190 -0.98 -4.20 -16.43
C ASP A 190 -1.46 -3.21 -17.50
N LEU A 191 -1.50 -1.93 -17.13
CA LEU A 191 -1.81 -0.85 -18.05
C LEU A 191 -0.56 -0.26 -18.73
N LYS A 192 0.65 -0.72 -18.40
CA LYS A 192 1.91 -0.19 -18.94
C LYS A 192 2.24 -0.70 -20.33
N THR A 193 1.60 -1.79 -20.75
CA THR A 193 1.85 -2.43 -22.03
C THR A 193 0.56 -2.66 -22.82
N LEU A 194 0.73 -2.76 -24.14
CA LEU A 194 -0.26 -3.27 -25.07
C LEU A 194 0.12 -4.70 -25.44
N SER A 195 -0.84 -5.60 -25.52
CA SER A 195 -0.67 -6.98 -25.96
C SER A 195 -1.36 -7.21 -27.29
N CYS A 196 -0.70 -7.96 -28.18
CA CYS A 196 -1.33 -8.44 -29.40
C CYS A 196 -2.38 -9.52 -29.09
N THR A 197 -3.55 -9.45 -29.72
CA THR A 197 -4.62 -10.45 -29.59
C THR A 197 -4.31 -11.79 -30.25
N LYS A 198 -3.23 -11.87 -31.05
CA LYS A 198 -2.83 -13.09 -31.77
C LYS A 198 -1.51 -13.67 -31.30
N CYS A 199 -0.43 -12.89 -31.40
CA CYS A 199 0.91 -13.39 -31.06
C CYS A 199 1.26 -13.20 -29.58
N PHE A 200 0.39 -12.53 -28.79
CA PHE A 200 0.59 -12.22 -27.37
C PHE A 200 1.86 -11.42 -27.04
N GLN A 201 2.57 -10.92 -28.05
CA GLN A 201 3.70 -10.04 -27.87
C GLN A 201 3.24 -8.74 -27.22
N THR A 202 4.00 -8.28 -26.23
CA THR A 202 3.74 -7.05 -25.50
C THR A 202 4.60 -5.90 -26.00
N PHE A 203 4.04 -4.69 -26.02
CA PHE A 203 4.67 -3.45 -26.48
C PHE A 203 4.41 -2.34 -25.46
N SER A 204 5.38 -1.46 -25.24
CA SER A 204 5.16 -0.25 -24.43
C SER A 204 4.30 0.76 -25.19
N TRP A 205 3.58 1.65 -24.49
CA TRP A 205 2.79 2.68 -25.17
C TRP A 205 3.67 3.59 -26.03
N SER A 206 3.18 3.94 -27.22
CA SER A 206 3.76 4.96 -28.08
C SER A 206 2.75 6.11 -28.25
N ARG A 207 3.25 7.30 -28.61
CA ARG A 207 2.38 8.44 -28.92
C ARG A 207 1.41 8.14 -30.06
N TYR A 208 1.82 7.31 -31.02
CA TYR A 208 0.97 6.85 -32.11
C TYR A 208 -0.16 5.95 -31.59
N TRP A 209 0.17 4.91 -30.81
CA TRP A 209 -0.84 3.99 -30.28
C TRP A 209 -1.81 4.66 -29.30
N SER A 210 -1.35 5.58 -28.44
CA SER A 210 -2.24 6.40 -27.61
C SER A 210 -3.22 7.21 -28.47
N ARG A 211 -2.79 7.79 -29.59
CA ARG A 211 -3.71 8.51 -30.49
C ARG A 211 -4.75 7.60 -31.15
N CYS A 212 -4.36 6.39 -31.59
CA CYS A 212 -5.30 5.40 -32.13
C CYS A 212 -6.38 5.07 -31.10
N LEU A 213 -5.98 4.73 -29.87
CA LEU A 213 -6.94 4.38 -28.83
C LEU A 213 -7.84 5.57 -28.45
N ARG A 214 -7.29 6.79 -28.42
CA ARG A 214 -8.07 8.02 -28.18
C ARG A 214 -9.15 8.26 -29.26
N ARG A 215 -8.91 7.81 -30.49
CA ARG A 215 -9.89 7.83 -31.59
C ARG A 215 -10.89 6.67 -31.52
N GLY A 216 -10.62 5.69 -30.67
CA GLY A 216 -11.42 4.47 -30.55
C GLY A 216 -11.02 3.39 -31.56
N GLU A 217 -9.73 3.33 -31.89
CA GLU A 217 -9.18 2.36 -32.83
C GLU A 217 -8.10 1.53 -32.13
N LEU A 218 -8.08 0.22 -32.40
CA LEU A 218 -7.00 -0.67 -31.94
C LEU A 218 -5.95 -0.80 -33.05
N PRO A 219 -4.69 -0.39 -32.83
CA PRO A 219 -3.68 -0.40 -33.86
C PRO A 219 -3.24 -1.82 -34.21
N LEU A 220 -2.73 -2.01 -35.43
CA LEU A 220 -2.18 -3.28 -35.89
C LEU A 220 -0.89 -3.64 -35.14
N CYS A 221 -0.62 -4.93 -35.00
CA CYS A 221 0.56 -5.44 -34.36
C CYS A 221 1.75 -5.45 -35.33
N PRO A 222 2.80 -4.65 -35.06
CA PRO A 222 3.95 -4.54 -35.97
C PRO A 222 4.72 -5.85 -36.12
N HIS A 223 4.72 -6.70 -35.08
CA HIS A 223 5.36 -8.02 -35.14
C HIS A 223 4.60 -8.96 -36.08
N CYS A 224 3.26 -8.98 -36.01
CA CYS A 224 2.44 -9.77 -36.93
C CYS A 224 2.59 -9.27 -38.38
N GLU A 225 2.63 -7.96 -38.60
CA GLU A 225 2.88 -7.38 -39.93
C GLU A 225 4.24 -7.78 -40.48
N ALA A 226 5.30 -7.66 -39.67
CA ALA A 226 6.65 -8.06 -40.06
C ALA A 226 6.73 -9.56 -40.42
N LEU A 227 6.07 -10.43 -39.65
CA LEU A 227 6.02 -11.86 -39.94
C LEU A 227 5.29 -12.17 -41.25
N ILE A 228 4.18 -11.49 -41.53
CA ILE A 228 3.44 -11.67 -42.78
C ILE A 228 4.27 -11.17 -43.98
N ASN A 229 4.86 -9.97 -43.87
CA ASN A 229 5.70 -9.39 -44.92
C ASN A 229 6.90 -10.29 -45.22
N LYS A 230 7.56 -10.84 -44.19
CA LYS A 230 8.65 -11.80 -44.36
C LYS A 230 8.20 -13.04 -45.14
N ARG A 231 7.03 -13.60 -44.81
CA ARG A 231 6.49 -14.78 -45.53
C ARG A 231 6.13 -14.47 -46.98
N MET A 232 5.58 -13.28 -47.25
CA MET A 232 5.28 -12.83 -48.61
C MET A 232 6.55 -12.71 -49.44
N ASN A 233 7.63 -12.13 -48.87
CA ASN A 233 8.92 -12.03 -49.54
C ASN A 233 9.56 -13.41 -49.81
N GLU A 234 9.28 -14.41 -48.98
CA GLU A 234 9.72 -15.80 -49.17
C GLU A 234 8.83 -16.60 -50.13
N GLY A 235 7.84 -15.98 -50.80
CA GLY A 235 6.92 -16.64 -51.73
C GLY A 235 5.97 -17.65 -51.06
N LYS A 236 5.89 -17.65 -49.73
CA LYS A 236 5.05 -18.59 -48.96
C LYS A 236 3.60 -18.11 -48.95
N ARG A 237 2.66 -19.05 -49.09
CA ARG A 237 1.22 -18.75 -48.89
C ARG A 237 0.99 -18.13 -47.51
N THR A 238 0.14 -17.11 -47.48
CA THR A 238 -0.38 -16.50 -46.26
C THR A 238 -1.36 -17.48 -45.61
N LEU A 239 -0.98 -18.05 -44.45
CA LEU A 239 -1.93 -18.80 -43.63
C LEU A 239 -2.87 -17.78 -42.99
N GLY A 240 -4.02 -17.53 -43.62
CA GLY A 240 -5.08 -16.66 -43.09
C GLY A 240 -4.62 -15.21 -42.86
N SER A 241 -5.04 -14.30 -43.74
CA SER A 241 -5.01 -12.87 -43.48
C SER A 241 -5.64 -12.61 -42.12
N ASN A 242 -4.86 -12.25 -41.11
CA ASN A 242 -5.27 -11.25 -40.13
C ASN A 242 -4.07 -10.95 -39.26
N VAL A 243 -3.48 -9.79 -39.50
CA VAL A 243 -2.60 -9.12 -38.54
C VAL A 243 -3.36 -8.99 -37.22
N GLY A 244 -2.73 -9.34 -36.10
CA GLY A 244 -3.37 -9.15 -34.80
C GLY A 244 -3.45 -7.66 -34.44
N VAL A 245 -4.44 -7.26 -33.65
CA VAL A 245 -4.53 -5.89 -33.13
C VAL A 245 -3.88 -5.81 -31.76
N LEU A 246 -3.37 -4.63 -31.40
CA LEU A 246 -2.85 -4.32 -30.09
C LEU A 246 -3.96 -3.75 -29.22
N ARG A 247 -4.12 -4.32 -28.03
CA ARG A 247 -5.03 -3.82 -27.00
C ARG A 247 -4.26 -3.66 -25.67
N PRO A 248 -4.75 -2.86 -24.72
CA PRO A 248 -4.17 -2.79 -23.39
C PRO A 248 -4.03 -4.18 -22.75
N ASN A 249 -2.91 -4.40 -22.06
CA ASN A 249 -2.51 -5.71 -21.55
C ASN A 249 -3.21 -6.11 -20.23
N ILE A 250 -4.53 -6.06 -20.26
CA ILE A 250 -5.39 -6.38 -19.13
C ILE A 250 -6.14 -7.69 -19.36
N VAL A 251 -6.47 -8.39 -18.28
CA VAL A 251 -7.27 -9.62 -18.32
C VAL A 251 -8.75 -9.25 -18.27
N LEU A 252 -9.50 -9.73 -19.26
CA LEU A 252 -10.93 -9.47 -19.38
C LEU A 252 -11.76 -10.59 -18.75
N TYR A 253 -13.02 -10.30 -18.43
CA TYR A 253 -13.98 -11.33 -18.05
C TYR A 253 -14.18 -12.32 -19.20
N GLY A 254 -14.19 -13.60 -18.87
CA GLY A 254 -14.28 -14.68 -19.86
C GLY A 254 -12.95 -14.98 -20.58
N GLU A 255 -11.88 -14.22 -20.30
CA GLU A 255 -10.54 -14.51 -20.81
C GLU A 255 -9.73 -15.32 -19.79
N ASN A 256 -8.94 -16.27 -20.28
CA ASN A 256 -7.97 -16.96 -19.45
C ASN A 256 -6.79 -16.04 -19.16
N HIS A 257 -6.38 -15.95 -17.90
CA HIS A 257 -5.20 -15.18 -17.55
C HIS A 257 -3.95 -15.82 -18.20
N PRO A 258 -3.15 -15.07 -18.99
CA PRO A 258 -1.99 -15.63 -19.71
C PRO A 258 -0.87 -16.18 -18.81
N SER A 259 -0.92 -15.88 -17.52
CA SER A 259 0.07 -16.30 -16.51
C SER A 259 -0.61 -17.10 -15.39
N CYS A 260 -1.78 -17.70 -15.64
CA CYS A 260 -2.57 -18.40 -14.62
C CYS A 260 -1.78 -19.52 -13.94
N GLU A 261 -1.01 -20.31 -14.70
CA GLU A 261 -0.20 -21.41 -14.18
C GLU A 261 0.90 -20.91 -13.25
N ILE A 262 1.63 -19.89 -13.70
CA ILE A 262 2.67 -19.20 -12.95
C ILE A 262 2.13 -18.64 -11.63
N ILE A 263 1.02 -17.92 -11.69
CA ILE A 263 0.40 -17.30 -10.50
C ILE A 263 -0.07 -18.39 -9.54
N THR A 264 -0.65 -19.47 -10.06
CA THR A 264 -1.12 -20.60 -9.23
C THR A 264 0.05 -21.31 -8.55
N GLN A 265 1.13 -21.59 -9.28
CA GLN A 265 2.33 -22.21 -8.75
C GLN A 265 2.98 -21.33 -7.68
N GLY A 266 3.11 -20.04 -7.96
CA GLY A 266 3.67 -19.06 -7.04
C GLY A 266 2.81 -18.87 -5.78
N LEU A 267 1.49 -18.82 -5.92
CA LEU A 267 0.56 -18.80 -4.81
C LEU A 267 0.75 -20.01 -3.89
N ASN A 268 0.89 -21.21 -4.46
CA ASN A 268 1.14 -22.41 -3.68
C ASN A 268 2.47 -22.32 -2.91
N LEU A 269 3.51 -21.69 -3.48
CA LEU A 269 4.77 -21.42 -2.75
C LEU A 269 4.55 -20.46 -1.59
N ASP A 270 3.80 -19.39 -1.78
CA ASP A 270 3.51 -18.42 -0.70
C ASP A 270 2.68 -19.07 0.41
N ILE A 271 1.69 -19.90 0.08
CA ILE A 271 0.85 -20.62 1.06
C ILE A 271 1.69 -21.65 1.85
N ILE A 272 2.43 -22.51 1.16
CA ILE A 272 3.11 -23.66 1.77
C ILE A 272 4.43 -23.26 2.43
N ARG A 273 5.27 -22.50 1.71
CA ARG A 273 6.61 -22.09 2.17
C ARG A 273 6.62 -20.70 2.78
N GLY A 274 5.81 -19.79 2.23
CA GLY A 274 5.71 -18.42 2.73
C GLY A 274 5.14 -18.34 4.15
N ASN A 275 4.24 -19.27 4.49
CA ASN A 275 3.59 -19.42 5.80
C ASN A 275 3.04 -18.08 6.34
N PRO A 276 2.06 -17.49 5.65
CA PRO A 276 1.46 -16.24 6.09
C PRO A 276 0.82 -16.36 7.47
N ASP A 277 0.90 -15.29 8.26
CA ASP A 277 0.34 -15.21 9.62
C ASP A 277 -0.74 -14.12 9.78
N LEU A 278 -0.93 -13.31 8.72
CA LEU A 278 -1.95 -12.28 8.61
C LEU A 278 -2.29 -12.04 7.13
N LEU A 279 -3.58 -11.92 6.81
CA LEU A 279 -4.06 -11.42 5.51
C LEU A 279 -4.78 -10.09 5.72
N ILE A 280 -4.34 -9.06 4.98
CA ILE A 280 -5.00 -7.76 4.96
C ILE A 280 -5.61 -7.55 3.57
N ILE A 281 -6.93 -7.50 3.50
CA ILE A 281 -7.69 -7.23 2.29
C ILE A 281 -8.08 -5.75 2.31
N MET A 282 -7.79 -4.99 1.26
CA MET A 282 -8.01 -3.54 1.23
C MET A 282 -8.67 -3.10 -0.07
N GLY A 283 -9.72 -2.27 0.04
CA GLY A 283 -10.28 -1.53 -1.09
C GLY A 283 -10.87 -2.42 -2.18
N THR A 284 -11.48 -3.56 -1.83
CA THR A 284 -12.10 -4.46 -2.80
C THR A 284 -13.43 -5.03 -2.31
N SER A 285 -14.37 -5.18 -3.24
CA SER A 285 -15.67 -5.83 -3.00
C SER A 285 -15.63 -7.35 -3.19
N LEU A 286 -14.47 -7.93 -3.52
CA LEU A 286 -14.26 -9.37 -3.70
C LEU A 286 -15.30 -10.04 -4.63
N LYS A 287 -15.75 -9.34 -5.67
CA LYS A 287 -16.76 -9.86 -6.61
C LYS A 287 -16.19 -10.81 -7.67
N VAL A 288 -14.88 -10.79 -7.91
CA VAL A 288 -14.20 -11.62 -8.92
C VAL A 288 -13.92 -13.02 -8.36
N ASP A 289 -14.42 -14.07 -9.02
CA ASP A 289 -14.39 -15.43 -8.47
C ASP A 289 -12.97 -15.99 -8.27
N GLY A 290 -12.03 -15.71 -9.19
CA GLY A 290 -10.63 -16.11 -9.02
C GLY A 290 -10.00 -15.53 -7.75
N VAL A 291 -10.35 -14.28 -7.42
CA VAL A 291 -9.89 -13.60 -6.20
C VAL A 291 -10.57 -14.19 -4.97
N LYS A 292 -11.86 -14.56 -5.03
CA LYS A 292 -12.54 -15.23 -3.92
C LYS A 292 -11.85 -16.55 -3.55
N GLN A 293 -11.50 -17.36 -4.56
CA GLN A 293 -10.82 -18.63 -4.34
C GLN A 293 -9.42 -18.43 -3.74
N LEU A 294 -8.69 -17.40 -4.17
CA LEU A 294 -7.42 -16.99 -3.59
C LEU A 294 -7.56 -16.69 -2.09
N VAL A 295 -8.53 -15.85 -1.70
CA VAL A 295 -8.78 -15.50 -0.30
C VAL A 295 -9.12 -16.73 0.53
N LYS A 296 -10.00 -17.61 0.04
CA LYS A 296 -10.39 -18.83 0.75
C LYS A 296 -9.20 -19.76 1.02
N LYS A 297 -8.32 -19.93 0.03
CA LYS A 297 -7.10 -20.76 0.17
C LYS A 297 -6.10 -20.17 1.16
N LEU A 298 -5.87 -18.86 1.10
CA LEU A 298 -4.98 -18.17 2.05
C LEU A 298 -5.54 -18.18 3.46
N SER A 299 -6.82 -17.85 3.62
CA SER A 299 -7.53 -17.81 4.89
C SER A 299 -7.41 -19.13 5.63
N LYS A 300 -7.74 -20.26 4.97
CA LYS A 300 -7.60 -21.59 5.57
C LYS A 300 -6.20 -21.81 6.16
N ARG A 301 -5.15 -21.54 5.38
CA ARG A 301 -3.76 -21.74 5.83
C ARG A 301 -3.36 -20.81 6.98
N ILE A 302 -3.86 -19.57 6.96
CA ILE A 302 -3.57 -18.57 8.00
C ILE A 302 -4.29 -18.96 9.30
N HIS A 303 -5.55 -19.38 9.20
CA HIS A 303 -6.35 -19.81 10.34
C HIS A 303 -5.78 -21.05 11.03
N ASP A 304 -5.33 -22.06 10.27
CA ASP A 304 -4.66 -23.27 10.79
C ASP A 304 -3.46 -22.95 11.70
N ARG A 305 -2.88 -21.74 11.57
CA ARG A 305 -1.71 -21.27 12.32
C ARG A 305 -2.05 -20.25 13.41
N GLY A 306 -3.33 -20.05 13.73
CA GLY A 306 -3.75 -19.00 14.66
C GLY A 306 -3.52 -17.59 14.09
N GLY A 307 -3.53 -17.47 12.77
CA GLY A 307 -3.46 -16.21 12.04
C GLY A 307 -4.79 -15.48 11.98
N LEU A 308 -4.78 -14.28 11.40
CA LEU A 308 -5.95 -13.39 11.35
C LEU A 308 -6.16 -12.86 9.93
N ILE A 309 -7.41 -12.63 9.55
CA ILE A 309 -7.80 -12.05 8.27
C ILE A 309 -8.65 -10.80 8.52
N ILE A 310 -8.19 -9.68 7.97
CA ILE A 310 -8.80 -8.36 8.14
C ILE A 310 -9.18 -7.83 6.76
N LEU A 311 -10.40 -7.33 6.62
CA LEU A 311 -10.86 -6.57 5.48
C LEU A 311 -11.04 -5.11 5.86
N VAL A 312 -10.49 -4.19 5.07
CA VAL A 312 -10.68 -2.75 5.20
C VAL A 312 -11.32 -2.25 3.91
N ASN A 313 -12.57 -1.80 3.99
CA ASN A 313 -13.30 -1.34 2.81
C ASN A 313 -14.44 -0.38 3.16
N LYS A 314 -14.72 0.58 2.27
CA LYS A 314 -15.84 1.53 2.41
C LYS A 314 -17.21 0.90 2.23
N THR A 315 -17.29 -0.22 1.54
CA THR A 315 -18.56 -0.89 1.23
C THR A 315 -18.62 -2.25 1.90
N PHE A 316 -19.82 -2.60 2.37
CA PHE A 316 -20.08 -3.93 2.89
C PHE A 316 -19.91 -4.99 1.80
N ILE A 317 -19.42 -6.16 2.21
CA ILE A 317 -19.40 -7.35 1.37
C ILE A 317 -20.59 -8.23 1.80
N GLY A 318 -21.01 -9.19 0.96
CA GLY A 318 -22.11 -10.09 1.35
C GLY A 318 -21.68 -11.08 2.44
N ASP A 319 -22.13 -10.86 3.67
CA ASP A 319 -21.60 -11.49 4.90
C ASP A 319 -21.57 -13.01 4.91
N SER A 320 -22.65 -13.66 4.46
CA SER A 320 -22.81 -15.12 4.58
C SER A 320 -21.73 -15.93 3.87
N SER A 321 -21.19 -15.41 2.77
CA SER A 321 -20.16 -16.08 1.98
C SER A 321 -18.74 -16.01 2.57
N TRP A 322 -18.56 -15.20 3.62
CA TRP A 322 -17.26 -14.90 4.24
C TRP A 322 -17.16 -15.28 5.73
N HIS A 323 -18.25 -15.81 6.32
CA HIS A 323 -18.21 -16.38 7.66
C HIS A 323 -17.14 -17.49 7.76
N GLY A 324 -16.38 -17.49 8.87
CA GLY A 324 -15.26 -18.40 9.09
C GLY A 324 -14.08 -18.23 8.13
N ILE A 325 -14.07 -17.19 7.29
CA ILE A 325 -12.98 -16.91 6.32
C ILE A 325 -12.33 -15.58 6.63
N ILE A 326 -13.13 -14.52 6.79
CA ILE A 326 -12.67 -13.18 7.16
C ILE A 326 -13.14 -12.93 8.59
N ASP A 327 -12.21 -12.55 9.47
CA ASP A 327 -12.52 -12.37 10.88
C ASP A 327 -13.16 -11.00 11.13
N TYR A 328 -12.53 -9.95 10.61
CA TYR A 328 -12.95 -8.57 10.83
C TYR A 328 -13.11 -7.79 9.53
N GLN A 329 -14.25 -7.13 9.37
CA GLN A 329 -14.44 -6.07 8.38
C GLN A 329 -14.45 -4.70 9.07
N ILE A 330 -13.43 -3.90 8.77
CA ILE A 330 -13.30 -2.51 9.17
C ILE A 330 -13.93 -1.65 8.08
N HIS A 331 -15.04 -1.00 8.43
CA HIS A 331 -15.77 -0.13 7.53
C HIS A 331 -15.15 1.26 7.51
N SER A 332 -14.18 1.47 6.63
CA SER A 332 -13.45 2.73 6.53
C SER A 332 -12.82 2.92 5.14
N ASP A 333 -12.44 4.15 4.86
CA ASP A 333 -11.47 4.45 3.81
C ASP A 333 -10.10 3.83 4.16
N CYS A 334 -9.40 3.29 3.17
CA CYS A 334 -8.13 2.60 3.41
C CYS A 334 -7.04 3.56 3.92
N ASP A 335 -6.98 4.80 3.41
CA ASP A 335 -5.99 5.78 3.87
C ASP A 335 -6.34 6.32 5.26
N ASN A 336 -7.64 6.45 5.59
CA ASN A 336 -8.07 6.79 6.94
C ASN A 336 -7.68 5.70 7.94
N TRP A 337 -7.85 4.42 7.58
CA TRP A 337 -7.41 3.31 8.42
C TRP A 337 -5.89 3.29 8.60
N VAL A 338 -5.11 3.54 7.54
CA VAL A 338 -3.65 3.66 7.64
C VAL A 338 -3.25 4.83 8.55
N THR A 339 -3.91 5.98 8.42
CA THR A 339 -3.68 7.14 9.31
C THR A 339 -4.01 6.80 10.76
N PHE A 340 -5.06 6.02 11.00
CA PHE A 340 -5.38 5.50 12.33
C PHE A 340 -4.27 4.58 12.85
N LEU A 341 -3.73 3.67 12.04
CA LEU A 341 -2.61 2.82 12.42
C LEU A 341 -1.36 3.64 12.77
N GLU A 342 -1.06 4.70 12.01
CA GLU A 342 0.04 5.63 12.30
C GLU A 342 -0.10 6.25 13.70
N SER A 343 -1.33 6.58 14.12
CA SER A 343 -1.62 7.11 15.45
C SER A 343 -1.47 6.05 16.57
N GLN A 344 -1.87 4.80 16.30
CA GLN A 344 -1.89 3.73 17.30
C GLN A 344 -0.54 3.05 17.52
N ILE A 345 0.24 2.89 16.45
CA ILE A 345 1.56 2.27 16.46
C ILE A 345 2.59 3.19 15.79
N PRO A 346 2.83 4.40 16.32
CA PRO A 346 3.73 5.36 15.67
C PRO A 346 5.16 4.83 15.55
N ASP A 347 5.60 3.99 16.49
CA ASP A 347 6.91 3.36 16.44
C ASP A 347 7.03 2.35 15.29
N PHE A 348 5.91 1.82 14.78
CA PHE A 348 5.87 0.97 13.60
C PHE A 348 6.20 1.75 12.33
N PHE A 349 5.86 3.04 12.22
CA PHE A 349 6.05 3.83 11.00
C PHE A 349 7.39 4.57 10.93
N LYS A 350 8.18 4.55 11.99
CA LYS A 350 9.48 5.24 12.05
C LYS A 350 10.64 4.38 11.54
N THR A 351 11.66 4.98 10.95
CA THR A 351 12.85 4.23 10.52
C THR A 351 13.60 3.63 11.72
N GLN A 352 14.44 2.61 11.47
CA GLN A 352 15.31 2.03 12.50
C GLN A 352 16.16 3.10 13.20
N ASP A 353 16.68 4.07 12.44
CA ASP A 353 17.51 5.14 12.99
C ASP A 353 16.70 6.17 13.76
N GLN A 354 15.49 6.53 13.29
CA GLN A 354 14.57 7.35 14.08
C GLN A 354 14.17 6.66 15.39
N ILE A 355 13.96 5.33 15.38
CA ILE A 355 13.67 4.55 16.58
C ILE A 355 14.88 4.52 17.52
N LYS A 356 16.09 4.28 17.01
CA LYS A 356 17.34 4.30 17.80
C LYS A 356 17.55 5.68 18.41
N LYS A 357 17.41 6.75 17.63
CA LYS A 357 17.50 8.14 18.07
C LYS A 357 16.44 8.47 19.12
N LEU A 358 15.19 8.04 18.94
CA LEU A 358 14.13 8.21 19.95
C LEU A 358 14.40 7.41 21.24
N ARG A 359 14.95 6.19 21.13
CA ARG A 359 15.35 5.38 22.30
C ARG A 359 16.51 6.04 23.05
N GLN A 360 17.48 6.58 22.33
CA GLN A 360 18.61 7.33 22.88
C GLN A 360 18.11 8.58 23.62
N LEU A 361 17.30 9.42 22.95
CA LEU A 361 16.70 10.62 23.56
C LEU A 361 15.83 10.27 24.78
N LYS A 362 15.10 9.14 24.77
CA LYS A 362 14.34 8.65 25.93
C LYS A 362 15.25 8.26 27.10
N ARG A 363 16.40 7.61 26.84
CA ARG A 363 17.40 7.24 27.86
C ARG A 363 18.04 8.48 28.46
N GLU A 364 18.54 9.38 27.62
CA GLU A 364 19.14 10.65 28.05
C GLU A 364 18.18 11.49 28.90
N ALA A 365 16.91 11.62 28.48
CA ALA A 365 15.89 12.32 29.27
C ALA A 365 15.57 11.62 30.60
N SER A 366 15.63 10.28 30.66
CA SER A 366 15.46 9.53 31.91
C SER A 366 16.64 9.73 32.86
N ASP A 367 17.86 9.75 32.34
CA ASP A 367 19.07 9.91 33.16
C ASP A 367 19.17 11.33 33.72
N LEU A 368 18.83 12.35 32.92
CA LEU A 368 18.72 13.74 33.38
C LEU A 368 17.67 13.89 34.49
N ARG A 369 16.52 13.21 34.39
CA ARG A 369 15.49 13.21 35.44
C ARG A 369 15.98 12.54 36.73
N LYS A 370 16.77 11.47 36.64
CA LYS A 370 17.40 10.83 37.80
C LYS A 370 18.42 11.75 38.46
N GLN A 371 19.25 12.44 37.68
CA GLN A 371 20.21 13.43 38.19
C GLN A 371 19.53 14.59 38.92
N MET A 372 18.43 15.13 38.35
CA MET A 372 17.63 16.15 39.04
C MET A 372 17.03 15.65 40.36
N LYS A 373 16.56 14.40 40.40
CA LYS A 373 16.01 13.80 41.63
C LYS A 373 17.09 13.63 42.69
N ALA A 374 18.27 13.14 42.31
CA ALA A 374 19.42 12.99 43.22
C ALA A 374 19.93 14.34 43.75
N GLN A 375 19.99 15.38 42.91
CA GLN A 375 20.34 16.75 43.35
C GLN A 375 19.31 17.30 44.33
N LYS A 376 18.02 17.02 44.12
CA LYS A 376 16.96 17.45 45.04
C LYS A 376 17.01 16.71 46.38
N GLU A 377 17.33 15.43 46.38
CA GLU A 377 17.50 14.61 47.60
C GLU A 377 18.74 15.04 48.41
N SER A 378 19.85 15.38 47.75
CA SER A 378 21.06 15.90 48.42
C SER A 378 20.88 17.27 49.11
N ILE A 379 19.85 18.04 48.71
CA ILE A 379 19.52 19.34 49.32
C ILE A 379 18.57 19.17 50.52
N SER A 380 17.84 18.04 50.61
CA SER A 380 16.84 17.78 51.66
C SER A 380 17.37 17.18 52.96
N THR A 381 18.65 16.77 53.03
CA THR A 381 19.27 16.37 54.29
C THR A 381 19.78 17.60 55.04
N PRO A 382 19.26 17.94 56.24
CA PRO A 382 19.70 19.12 56.97
C PRO A 382 21.17 18.96 57.39
N PRO A 383 22.03 19.97 57.20
CA PRO A 383 23.37 19.93 57.76
C PRO A 383 23.28 20.03 59.29
N THR A 384 23.89 19.09 59.99
CA THR A 384 24.22 19.26 61.39
C THR A 384 25.33 20.31 61.44
N THR A 385 25.04 21.48 62.01
CA THR A 385 25.94 22.63 62.27
C THR A 385 25.91 23.76 61.21
N PRO A 386 25.61 25.02 61.60
CA PRO A 386 25.62 26.16 60.68
C PRO A 386 27.04 26.74 60.55
N LEU A 387 27.61 26.75 59.34
CA LEU A 387 28.67 27.68 58.96
C LEU A 387 28.22 28.58 57.82
N ARG A 388 28.58 29.86 57.97
CA ARG A 388 28.14 31.00 57.16
C ARG A 388 29.11 31.18 55.98
N SER A 389 28.63 30.98 54.75
CA SER A 389 29.31 31.41 53.50
C SER A 389 28.29 31.51 52.34
N PRO A 390 28.57 32.32 51.29
CA PRO A 390 27.55 32.92 50.45
C PRO A 390 26.88 31.94 49.48
N GLN A 391 25.54 32.00 49.44
CA GLN A 391 24.68 31.27 48.52
C GLN A 391 24.69 31.95 47.14
N HIS A 392 25.32 31.35 46.13
CA HIS A 392 25.06 31.63 44.71
C HIS A 392 25.67 30.54 43.81
N THR A 393 25.04 29.36 43.68
CA THR A 393 25.33 28.42 42.55
C THR A 393 24.28 27.31 42.34
N SER A 394 23.43 26.96 43.31
CA SER A 394 22.59 25.74 43.20
C SER A 394 21.27 25.89 42.42
N ALA A 395 20.76 27.12 42.25
CA ALA A 395 19.53 27.35 41.49
C ALA A 395 19.74 27.21 39.97
N GLN A 396 20.91 27.60 39.46
CA GLN A 396 21.21 27.61 38.02
C GLN A 396 21.28 26.20 37.40
N GLY A 397 21.82 25.21 38.12
CA GLY A 397 21.94 23.83 37.62
C GLY A 397 20.60 23.13 37.39
N ASN A 398 19.60 23.39 38.24
CA ASN A 398 18.25 22.84 38.06
C ASN A 398 17.49 23.52 36.91
N THR A 399 17.76 24.81 36.65
CA THR A 399 17.19 25.53 35.49
C THR A 399 17.78 25.02 34.18
N GLU A 400 19.10 24.79 34.12
CA GLU A 400 19.78 24.23 32.93
C GLU A 400 19.33 22.80 32.59
N LEU A 401 19.21 21.92 33.59
CA LEU A 401 18.71 20.56 33.40
C LEU A 401 17.26 20.55 32.87
N ASN A 402 16.42 21.46 33.36
CA ASN A 402 15.05 21.65 32.85
C ASN A 402 15.02 22.16 31.41
N VAL A 403 15.90 23.09 31.03
CA VAL A 403 16.04 23.58 29.66
C VAL A 403 16.49 22.47 28.72
N LYS A 404 17.48 21.66 29.12
CA LYS A 404 17.94 20.48 28.35
C LYS A 404 16.83 19.43 28.17
N ILE A 405 16.05 19.12 29.20
CA ILE A 405 14.91 18.19 29.08
C ILE A 405 13.83 18.77 28.16
N LYS A 406 13.53 20.08 28.23
CA LYS A 406 12.58 20.73 27.31
C LYS A 406 13.09 20.69 25.86
N SER A 407 14.38 20.94 25.64
CA SER A 407 15.02 20.86 24.32
C SER A 407 14.98 19.43 23.75
N LEU A 408 15.35 18.42 24.53
CA LEU A 408 15.27 17.01 24.14
C LEU A 408 13.82 16.59 23.82
N ASN A 409 12.85 17.09 24.59
CA ASN A 409 11.43 16.87 24.30
C ASN A 409 10.96 17.61 23.04
N GLY A 410 11.54 18.77 22.71
CA GLY A 410 11.33 19.49 21.46
C GLY A 410 11.85 18.72 20.24
N VAL A 411 13.10 18.23 20.32
CA VAL A 411 13.70 17.36 19.29
C VAL A 411 12.90 16.07 19.12
N LYS A 412 12.46 15.48 20.24
CA LYS A 412 11.58 14.31 20.26
C LYS A 412 10.25 14.60 19.55
N ARG A 413 9.63 15.77 19.79
CA ARG A 413 8.42 16.18 19.07
C ARG A 413 8.66 16.31 17.58
N LYS A 414 9.75 16.94 17.14
CA LYS A 414 10.10 17.05 15.72
C LYS A 414 10.27 15.69 15.03
N ILE A 415 10.85 14.70 15.72
CA ILE A 415 10.99 13.32 15.20
C ILE A 415 9.63 12.55 15.22
N LEU A 416 8.68 12.99 16.04
CA LEU A 416 7.36 12.39 16.18
C LEU A 416 6.30 13.02 15.26
N SER A 417 6.53 14.25 14.77
CA SER A 417 5.70 14.92 13.79
C SER A 417 6.09 14.49 12.37
N PRO A 418 5.15 14.01 11.55
CA PRO A 418 5.40 13.76 10.14
C PRO A 418 5.51 15.11 9.42
N GLU A 419 6.72 15.59 9.17
CA GLU A 419 6.91 16.69 8.22
C GLU A 419 6.70 16.14 6.81
N ASN A 420 5.67 16.67 6.14
CA ASN A 420 5.52 16.62 4.70
C ASN A 420 6.78 17.25 4.07
N SER A 421 7.57 16.46 3.35
CA SER A 421 8.63 16.98 2.50
C SER A 421 8.01 17.61 1.24
N SER A 422 7.65 18.89 1.34
CA SER A 422 7.73 19.82 0.22
C SER A 422 8.68 20.93 0.67
N GLU A 423 9.95 20.75 0.35
CA GLU A 423 10.96 21.80 0.41
C GLU A 423 10.59 22.82 -0.68
N GLU A 424 9.99 23.95 -0.28
CA GLU A 424 10.09 25.20 -1.03
C GLU A 424 11.07 26.07 -0.26
N ASP A 425 12.17 26.39 -0.94
CA ASP A 425 13.26 27.24 -0.47
C ASP A 425 12.76 28.68 -0.26
N GLU A 426 12.73 29.16 0.98
CA GLU A 426 12.74 30.60 1.28
C GLU A 426 14.15 30.99 1.72
N GLU A 427 14.93 31.55 0.79
CA GLU A 427 16.15 32.29 1.09
C GLU A 427 15.80 33.69 1.62
N GLU A 428 16.33 33.99 2.81
CA GLU A 428 16.42 35.34 3.38
C GLU A 428 17.33 36.24 2.53
N HIS A 429 16.80 37.39 2.08
CA HIS A 429 17.62 38.55 1.78
C HIS A 429 17.08 39.82 2.46
N VAL A 430 17.77 40.21 3.53
CA VAL A 430 17.70 41.51 4.18
C VAL A 430 18.67 42.46 3.47
N GLY A 431 18.18 43.59 2.97
CA GLY A 431 19.05 44.61 2.37
C GLY A 431 18.31 45.84 1.83
N THR A 432 18.05 46.79 2.72
CA THR A 432 17.50 48.16 2.53
C THR A 432 17.94 48.93 1.27
N SER A 433 17.02 49.64 0.57
CA SER A 433 17.05 51.11 0.39
C SER A 433 15.89 51.69 -0.45
N LYS A 434 15.21 52.69 0.12
CA LYS A 434 14.68 53.94 -0.48
C LYS A 434 13.76 53.94 -1.73
N ARG A 435 12.50 54.32 -1.46
CA ARG A 435 11.79 55.53 -1.98
C ARG A 435 11.38 55.56 -3.47
N ALA A 436 10.07 55.44 -3.75
CA ALA A 436 9.26 56.46 -4.43
C ALA A 436 7.77 56.06 -4.51
N LYS A 437 6.89 56.99 -4.12
CA LYS A 437 5.43 56.95 -4.30
C LYS A 437 5.09 57.32 -5.75
N ILE A 438 4.31 56.51 -6.45
CA ILE A 438 3.49 56.95 -7.59
C ILE A 438 2.13 56.22 -7.54
N ARG A 439 1.05 57.00 -7.63
CA ARG A 439 -0.37 56.58 -7.63
C ARG A 439 -0.71 55.79 -8.91
N PRO A 440 -1.70 54.88 -8.90
CA PRO A 440 -2.40 54.50 -10.13
C PRO A 440 -3.61 55.41 -10.35
N THR A 441 -3.65 56.06 -11.51
CA THR A 441 -4.85 56.64 -12.10
C THR A 441 -5.65 55.54 -12.79
N PHE A 442 -6.97 55.57 -12.58
CA PHE A 442 -7.96 54.89 -13.39
C PHE A 442 -7.84 55.33 -14.86
N ASP A 443 -8.11 54.41 -15.79
CA ASP A 443 -8.99 54.70 -16.92
C ASP A 443 -9.56 53.41 -17.52
N ASP A 444 -10.89 53.38 -17.57
CA ASP A 444 -11.71 52.56 -18.44
C ASP A 444 -11.44 52.97 -19.90
N THR A 445 -11.36 52.01 -20.83
CA THR A 445 -11.97 52.22 -22.15
C THR A 445 -12.27 50.92 -22.89
N GLN A 446 -13.41 50.99 -23.56
CA GLN A 446 -14.17 49.97 -24.27
C GLN A 446 -13.52 49.46 -25.56
N ALA A 447 -14.06 48.31 -25.99
CA ALA A 447 -14.44 47.93 -27.36
C ALA A 447 -13.35 47.73 -28.42
N SER A 448 -13.26 46.47 -28.88
CA SER A 448 -13.55 46.05 -30.26
C SER A 448 -13.82 44.56 -30.31
#